data_AF-A0A7S1RTP2-F1
#
_entry.id   AF-A0A7S1RTP2-F1
#
_cell.length_a   1.000
_cell.length_b   1.000
_cell.length_c   1.000
_cell.angle_alpha   90.00
_cell.angle_beta   90.00
_cell.angle_gamma   90.00
#
_symmetry.space_group_name_H-M   'P 1'
#
loop_
_entity.id
_entity.type
_entity.pdbx_description
1 polymer ?
#
loop_
_entity_poly.entity_id
_entity_poly.type
_entity_poly.pdbx_seq_one_letter_code
_entity_poly.pdbx_strand_id
1 'polypeptide(L)'
;KRLDSKHPVASIYGALPQPETIKQLDIIDIWGVNYYHGLSFTAEQKDVHWITDMNGTANLFDEWAKLSDKPLFIGEYGADAWDTRNDTMDVESQAFAVSELTKDIVNHTSLETGGTCIGGMIFEFADEWWKDWTGSALTHDHTGFDWGGGPWPDFRFNEEWWGLVRYDGTPREAFKAYADVPRPGADQSAQLMLAAGHVEATPHRLSACGAHPTCVGRLGNCCPNKEGQFMGCCTSTATTSPAPVKKLPSTTWRPPTQQHGSAASAQGSGTPHHVYTEFRGKFANGHFKVGTARCSGVGECQFMTRTQAQEFCDRQSRCTAVLLHPFEDGCAGGFGCYTPRFGVISVNSLWDRSGGKAWCKGKAEGPGAGAVLHQPAQSAPLESSNYVFVGFAEANEAAAACKPYGHVAMPKTASQRHALQYAVDAAQAAGKLSKAWPKNTIWLGGYFDGERKRWEWDDGTVINEFNWADGQPSAAKHQATEPWLCMVLGGQMHDSDPPYNFGIFCEDSTHAAPSPPAPRLPQPQPVTTQRRTTRPPPATTQPTT
;
A
#
# COMPACT_ATOMS: atom_id res chain seq x y z
N LYS A 1 -34.29 17.47 -0.94
CA LYS A 1 -35.58 17.46 -1.70
C LYS A 1 -35.68 18.49 -2.82
N ARG A 2 -35.54 19.82 -2.59
CA ARG A 2 -35.58 20.79 -3.72
C ARG A 2 -34.43 20.60 -4.73
N LEU A 3 -33.23 20.29 -4.25
CA LEU A 3 -32.04 20.03 -5.10
C LEU A 3 -32.04 18.61 -5.67
N ASP A 4 -32.68 17.68 -4.97
CA ASP A 4 -32.74 16.27 -5.30
C ASP A 4 -34.02 15.68 -4.74
N SER A 5 -34.96 15.36 -5.64
CA SER A 5 -36.26 14.79 -5.32
C SER A 5 -36.31 13.28 -5.47
N LYS A 6 -35.21 12.64 -5.89
CA LYS A 6 -35.16 11.20 -6.19
C LYS A 6 -34.59 10.38 -5.03
N HIS A 7 -33.82 11.00 -4.15
CA HIS A 7 -33.22 10.32 -3.01
C HIS A 7 -33.97 10.59 -1.70
N PRO A 8 -34.16 9.55 -0.84
CA PRO A 8 -34.75 9.72 0.47
C PRO A 8 -33.82 10.56 1.37
N VAL A 9 -34.41 11.32 2.27
CA VAL A 9 -33.68 12.04 3.32
C VAL A 9 -33.71 11.19 4.59
N ALA A 10 -32.52 10.84 5.10
CA ALA A 10 -32.37 10.18 6.39
C ALA A 10 -31.71 11.10 7.41
N SER A 11 -32.04 10.92 8.69
CA SER A 11 -31.33 11.55 9.81
C SER A 11 -31.23 10.58 10.97
N ILE A 12 -30.14 10.69 11.73
CA ILE A 12 -29.89 9.89 12.92
C ILE A 12 -30.20 10.74 14.17
N TYR A 13 -30.83 10.13 15.18
CA TYR A 13 -31.08 10.73 16.49
C TYR A 13 -30.49 9.85 17.60
N GLY A 14 -30.09 10.43 18.73
CA GLY A 14 -29.40 9.69 19.80
C GLY A 14 -30.29 8.75 20.64
N ALA A 15 -31.58 8.67 20.33
CA ALA A 15 -32.59 7.80 20.93
C ALA A 15 -33.85 7.80 20.03
N LEU A 16 -34.96 7.21 20.47
CA LEU A 16 -36.25 7.43 19.79
C LEU A 16 -36.64 8.92 19.84
N PRO A 17 -36.95 9.56 18.69
CA PRO A 17 -37.41 10.94 18.67
C PRO A 17 -38.82 11.06 19.25
N GLN A 18 -39.10 12.15 19.95
CA GLN A 18 -40.44 12.44 20.45
C GLN A 18 -41.43 12.70 19.29
N PRO A 19 -42.74 12.45 19.47
CA PRO A 19 -43.76 12.66 18.43
C PRO A 19 -43.72 14.06 17.80
N GLU A 20 -43.47 15.09 18.61
CA GLU A 20 -43.35 16.48 18.17
C GLU A 20 -42.15 16.67 17.24
N THR A 21 -41.01 16.04 17.53
CA THR A 21 -39.80 16.08 16.70
C THR A 21 -40.06 15.43 15.35
N ILE A 22 -40.71 14.25 15.34
CA ILE A 22 -41.09 13.55 14.10
C ILE A 22 -42.00 14.43 13.24
N LYS A 23 -42.98 15.10 13.88
CA LYS A 23 -43.91 16.00 13.20
C LYS A 23 -43.24 17.26 12.66
N GLN A 24 -42.28 17.83 13.38
CA GLN A 24 -41.54 19.02 12.94
C GLN A 24 -40.57 18.73 11.80
N LEU A 25 -40.01 17.52 11.74
CA LEU A 25 -39.07 17.08 10.72
C LEU A 25 -39.73 16.14 9.70
N ASP A 26 -40.87 16.59 9.16
CA ASP A 26 -41.70 15.82 8.23
C ASP A 26 -41.00 15.41 6.93
N ILE A 27 -39.99 16.19 6.50
CA ILE A 27 -39.14 15.96 5.34
C ILE A 27 -38.28 14.69 5.42
N ILE A 28 -38.00 14.18 6.63
CA ILE A 28 -37.22 12.96 6.83
C ILE A 28 -38.05 11.76 6.37
N ASP A 29 -37.54 11.00 5.42
CA ASP A 29 -38.17 9.80 4.88
C ASP A 29 -37.85 8.57 5.73
N ILE A 30 -36.65 8.52 6.30
CA ILE A 30 -36.11 7.36 7.01
C ILE A 30 -35.45 7.85 8.31
N TRP A 31 -35.77 7.22 9.44
CA TRP A 31 -35.19 7.57 10.72
C TRP A 31 -34.08 6.60 11.11
N GLY A 32 -32.99 7.14 11.62
CA GLY A 32 -31.89 6.41 12.22
C GLY A 32 -31.82 6.66 13.73
N VAL A 33 -31.42 5.66 14.50
CA VAL A 33 -31.17 5.83 15.95
C VAL A 33 -29.83 5.24 16.36
N ASN A 34 -29.05 6.00 17.14
CA ASN A 34 -27.87 5.47 17.83
C ASN A 34 -28.34 4.83 19.12
N TYR A 35 -27.95 3.57 19.37
CA TYR A 35 -28.50 2.82 20.50
C TYR A 35 -27.47 1.86 21.10
N TYR A 36 -27.08 2.15 22.35
CA TYR A 36 -26.05 1.43 23.09
C TYR A 36 -26.55 1.05 24.48
N HIS A 37 -27.50 0.10 24.54
CA HIS A 37 -28.12 -0.33 25.79
C HIS A 37 -27.93 -1.85 26.01
N GLY A 38 -26.67 -2.27 26.08
CA GLY A 38 -26.29 -3.66 26.34
C GLY A 38 -26.37 -4.57 25.12
N LEU A 39 -26.98 -5.75 25.28
CA LEU A 39 -26.96 -6.86 24.31
C LEU A 39 -28.20 -6.99 23.41
N SER A 40 -29.18 -6.09 23.51
CA SER A 40 -30.44 -6.20 22.76
C SER A 40 -31.10 -4.83 22.59
N PHE A 41 -31.83 -4.65 21.50
CA PHE A 41 -32.71 -3.49 21.29
C PHE A 41 -34.10 -3.70 21.93
N THR A 42 -34.32 -4.89 22.49
CA THR A 42 -35.53 -5.31 23.20
C THR A 42 -35.18 -5.76 24.63
N ALA A 43 -36.02 -5.43 25.61
CA ALA A 43 -35.75 -5.60 27.04
C ALA A 43 -35.87 -7.05 27.55
N GLU A 44 -35.62 -8.07 26.73
CA GLU A 44 -35.64 -9.48 27.14
C GLU A 44 -34.35 -9.96 27.84
N GLN A 45 -33.62 -9.09 28.53
CA GLN A 45 -32.50 -9.52 29.38
C GLN A 45 -33.01 -9.72 30.81
N LYS A 46 -33.34 -10.97 31.16
CA LYS A 46 -34.05 -11.36 32.39
C LYS A 46 -33.36 -11.02 33.71
N ASP A 47 -32.08 -10.63 33.70
CA ASP A 47 -31.27 -10.46 34.92
C ASP A 47 -30.66 -9.06 35.08
N VAL A 48 -31.14 -8.06 34.35
CA VAL A 48 -30.54 -6.71 34.32
C VAL A 48 -31.64 -5.67 34.55
N HIS A 49 -31.82 -5.26 35.82
CA HIS A 49 -32.94 -4.46 36.36
C HIS A 49 -33.08 -2.99 35.86
N TRP A 50 -32.43 -2.64 34.75
CA TRP A 50 -32.20 -1.26 34.29
C TRP A 50 -32.18 -1.11 32.75
N ILE A 51 -32.63 -2.11 31.99
CA ILE A 51 -32.67 -2.04 30.51
C ILE A 51 -33.97 -1.41 30.06
N THR A 52 -34.05 -0.12 30.32
CA THR A 52 -34.80 0.78 29.46
C THR A 52 -33.81 1.86 29.04
N ASP A 53 -33.96 2.42 27.84
CA ASP A 53 -33.21 3.62 27.51
C ASP A 53 -33.52 4.77 28.50
N MET A 54 -32.83 5.91 28.38
CA MET A 54 -33.08 7.08 29.23
C MET A 54 -34.53 7.60 29.16
N ASN A 55 -35.34 7.13 28.21
CA ASN A 55 -36.75 7.49 28.02
C ASN A 55 -37.72 6.38 28.48
N GLY A 56 -37.24 5.26 29.05
CA GLY A 56 -38.10 4.15 29.46
C GLY A 56 -38.45 3.16 28.34
N THR A 57 -37.78 3.22 27.18
CA THR A 57 -38.03 2.32 26.04
C THR A 57 -37.58 0.91 26.38
N ALA A 58 -38.54 -0.02 26.44
CA ALA A 58 -38.27 -1.44 26.65
C ALA A 58 -38.05 -2.18 25.32
N ASN A 59 -38.79 -1.87 24.27
CA ASN A 59 -38.59 -2.47 22.95
C ASN A 59 -38.52 -1.37 21.89
N LEU A 60 -37.32 -1.14 21.37
CA LEU A 60 -37.06 -0.08 20.40
C LEU A 60 -37.96 -0.18 19.15
N PHE A 61 -38.09 -1.39 18.61
CA PHE A 61 -38.82 -1.63 17.36
C PHE A 61 -40.34 -1.50 17.54
N ASP A 62 -40.87 -2.02 18.64
CA ASP A 62 -42.30 -1.92 18.97
C ASP A 62 -42.70 -0.47 19.29
N GLU A 63 -41.86 0.26 20.04
CA GLU A 63 -42.12 1.66 20.34
C GLU A 63 -42.04 2.52 19.07
N TRP A 64 -41.08 2.25 18.17
CA TRP A 64 -41.04 2.92 16.87
C TRP A 64 -42.30 2.67 16.05
N ALA A 65 -42.78 1.42 15.99
CA ALA A 65 -44.00 1.05 15.27
C ALA A 65 -45.26 1.79 15.77
N LYS A 66 -45.28 2.21 17.05
CA LYS A 66 -46.36 3.04 17.62
C LYS A 66 -46.21 4.52 17.25
N LEU A 67 -44.99 4.98 17.04
CA LEU A 67 -44.66 6.39 16.78
C LEU A 67 -44.75 6.76 15.30
N SER A 68 -44.37 5.87 14.39
CA SER A 68 -44.31 6.18 12.95
C SER A 68 -44.42 4.96 12.04
N ASP A 69 -45.06 5.16 10.89
CA ASP A 69 -45.07 4.19 9.78
C ASP A 69 -43.81 4.30 8.89
N LYS A 70 -42.89 5.24 9.19
CA LYS A 70 -41.65 5.43 8.42
C LYS A 70 -40.61 4.35 8.75
N PRO A 71 -39.71 3.99 7.81
CA PRO A 71 -38.66 3.01 8.10
C PRO A 71 -37.67 3.49 9.16
N LEU A 72 -37.20 2.55 9.98
CA LEU A 72 -36.14 2.75 10.98
C LEU A 72 -34.87 2.02 10.57
N PHE A 73 -33.70 2.60 10.83
CA PHE A 73 -32.43 1.86 10.88
C PHE A 73 -31.68 2.17 12.17
N ILE A 74 -30.76 1.28 12.57
CA ILE A 74 -29.86 1.55 13.68
C ILE A 74 -28.65 2.31 13.14
N GLY A 75 -28.56 3.60 13.47
CA GLY A 75 -27.53 4.51 13.00
C GLY A 75 -26.14 4.16 13.53
N GLU A 76 -26.09 3.72 14.77
CA GLU A 76 -24.89 3.22 15.43
C GLU A 76 -25.29 2.17 16.47
N TYR A 77 -24.56 1.06 16.49
CA TYR A 77 -24.63 0.03 17.53
C TYR A 77 -23.30 -0.72 17.60
N GLY A 78 -23.07 -1.43 18.70
CA GLY A 78 -21.89 -2.26 18.85
C GLY A 78 -21.50 -2.37 20.31
N ALA A 79 -20.28 -2.83 20.53
CA ALA A 79 -19.60 -2.81 21.80
C ALA A 79 -18.15 -2.46 21.57
N ASP A 80 -17.54 -1.77 22.54
CA ASP A 80 -16.10 -1.61 22.54
C ASP A 80 -15.41 -2.85 23.14
N ALA A 81 -14.11 -2.95 22.89
CA ALA A 81 -13.29 -4.09 23.26
C ALA A 81 -12.57 -3.93 24.61
N TRP A 82 -12.86 -2.90 25.42
CA TRP A 82 -12.17 -2.67 26.70
C TRP A 82 -13.12 -2.85 27.87
N ASP A 83 -12.84 -3.82 28.74
CA ASP A 83 -13.62 -4.03 29.96
C ASP A 83 -12.95 -3.30 31.13
N THR A 84 -13.54 -2.18 31.54
CA THR A 84 -13.05 -1.36 32.65
C THR A 84 -13.10 -2.09 33.99
N ARG A 85 -14.01 -3.05 34.18
CA ARG A 85 -14.14 -3.78 35.46
C ARG A 85 -12.90 -4.59 35.77
N ASN A 86 -12.24 -5.06 34.71
CA ASN A 86 -11.04 -5.88 34.76
C ASN A 86 -9.79 -5.12 34.28
N ASP A 87 -9.95 -3.87 33.83
CA ASP A 87 -8.93 -3.00 33.25
C ASP A 87 -8.12 -3.69 32.14
N THR A 88 -8.83 -4.37 31.25
CA THR A 88 -8.23 -5.16 30.18
C THR A 88 -9.13 -5.23 28.97
N MET A 89 -8.52 -5.50 27.82
CA MET A 89 -9.23 -5.81 26.59
C MET A 89 -10.04 -7.13 26.73
N ASP A 90 -11.31 -7.12 26.31
CA ASP A 90 -12.25 -8.25 26.27
C ASP A 90 -12.88 -8.35 24.86
N VAL A 91 -12.14 -8.99 23.95
CA VAL A 91 -12.56 -9.14 22.54
C VAL A 91 -13.69 -10.16 22.37
N GLU A 92 -13.81 -11.11 23.29
CA GLU A 92 -14.87 -12.12 23.28
C GLU A 92 -16.24 -11.51 23.60
N SER A 93 -16.32 -10.66 24.61
CA SER A 93 -17.56 -9.93 24.93
C SER A 93 -17.95 -8.96 23.81
N GLN A 94 -16.97 -8.29 23.20
CA GLN A 94 -17.20 -7.45 22.02
C GLN A 94 -17.84 -8.27 20.88
N ALA A 95 -17.23 -9.42 20.54
CA ALA A 95 -17.69 -10.28 19.45
C ALA A 95 -19.08 -10.86 19.71
N PHE A 96 -19.35 -11.26 20.95
CA PHE A 96 -20.65 -11.73 21.38
C PHE A 96 -21.72 -10.64 21.21
N ALA A 97 -21.47 -9.44 21.73
CA ALA A 97 -22.41 -8.33 21.64
C ALA A 97 -22.70 -7.92 20.19
N VAL A 98 -21.67 -7.79 19.36
CA VAL A 98 -21.82 -7.48 17.94
C VAL A 98 -22.68 -8.52 17.22
N SER A 99 -22.46 -9.81 17.48
CA SER A 99 -23.28 -10.89 16.92
C SER A 99 -24.75 -10.78 17.35
N GLU A 100 -25.01 -10.65 18.66
CA GLU A 100 -26.38 -10.64 19.18
C GLU A 100 -27.16 -9.40 18.72
N LEU A 101 -26.54 -8.21 18.77
CA LEU A 101 -27.16 -6.98 18.28
C LEU A 101 -27.45 -7.06 16.77
N THR A 102 -26.51 -7.58 15.98
CA THR A 102 -26.72 -7.73 14.53
C THR A 102 -27.85 -8.72 14.24
N LYS A 103 -27.94 -9.84 14.98
CA LYS A 103 -29.05 -10.80 14.86
C LYS A 103 -30.38 -10.17 15.25
N ASP A 104 -30.40 -9.32 16.27
CA ASP A 104 -31.62 -8.64 16.70
C ASP A 104 -32.15 -7.68 15.63
N ILE A 105 -31.27 -6.94 14.94
CA ILE A 105 -31.61 -6.14 13.75
C ILE A 105 -32.20 -7.03 12.64
N VAL A 106 -31.58 -8.19 12.39
CA VAL A 106 -32.03 -9.15 11.39
C VAL A 106 -33.41 -9.72 11.73
N ASN A 107 -33.66 -10.05 12.98
CA ASN A 107 -34.95 -10.58 13.44
C ASN A 107 -36.09 -9.57 13.34
N HIS A 108 -35.78 -8.26 13.42
CA HIS A 108 -36.76 -7.18 13.33
C HIS A 108 -36.78 -6.50 11.95
N THR A 109 -36.23 -7.18 10.93
CA THR A 109 -36.16 -6.65 9.58
C THR A 109 -37.55 -6.44 8.96
N SER A 110 -37.69 -5.34 8.24
CA SER A 110 -38.88 -4.98 7.44
C SER A 110 -39.13 -5.87 6.23
N LEU A 111 -38.22 -6.81 5.94
CA LEU A 111 -38.48 -7.87 4.97
C LEU A 111 -39.44 -8.93 5.53
N GLU A 112 -39.53 -9.06 6.86
CA GLU A 112 -40.46 -9.97 7.53
C GLU A 112 -41.75 -9.23 7.91
N THR A 113 -42.86 -9.96 7.96
CA THR A 113 -44.17 -9.37 8.26
C THR A 113 -44.18 -8.80 9.68
N GLY A 114 -44.38 -7.49 9.81
CA GLY A 114 -44.43 -6.79 11.09
C GLY A 114 -43.11 -6.16 11.53
N GLY A 115 -42.00 -6.39 10.81
CA GLY A 115 -40.74 -5.72 11.08
C GLY A 115 -40.70 -4.27 10.56
N THR A 116 -40.00 -3.40 11.27
CA THR A 116 -39.87 -1.96 10.94
C THR A 116 -38.44 -1.55 10.57
N CYS A 117 -37.46 -2.41 10.84
CA CYS A 117 -36.05 -2.11 10.69
C CYS A 117 -35.55 -2.40 9.26
N ILE A 118 -34.88 -1.46 8.61
CA ILE A 118 -34.27 -1.67 7.29
C ILE A 118 -32.77 -2.02 7.37
N GLY A 119 -32.21 -2.12 8.58
CA GLY A 119 -30.82 -2.52 8.83
C GLY A 119 -30.14 -1.67 9.91
N GLY A 120 -28.82 -1.74 9.96
CA GLY A 120 -28.04 -0.88 10.85
C GLY A 120 -26.58 -0.76 10.44
N MET A 121 -25.91 0.28 10.96
CA MET A 121 -24.49 0.53 10.76
C MET A 121 -23.74 0.21 12.05
N ILE A 122 -22.82 -0.75 11.96
CA ILE A 122 -21.96 -1.09 13.09
C ILE A 122 -21.03 0.08 13.39
N PHE A 123 -20.93 0.42 14.67
CA PHE A 123 -20.02 1.42 15.17
C PHE A 123 -18.89 0.73 15.94
N GLU A 124 -17.68 0.69 15.40
CA GLU A 124 -17.29 1.23 14.09
C GLU A 124 -16.36 0.30 13.33
N PHE A 125 -15.93 0.72 12.14
CA PHE A 125 -15.08 -0.15 11.34
C PHE A 125 -13.72 -0.35 12.03
N ALA A 126 -12.98 0.72 12.29
CA ALA A 126 -11.63 0.68 12.85
C ALA A 126 -11.53 1.55 14.11
N ASP A 127 -10.71 1.15 15.07
CA ASP A 127 -10.42 1.95 16.26
C ASP A 127 -9.89 3.36 15.88
N GLU A 128 -10.40 4.37 16.60
CA GLU A 128 -10.03 5.77 16.42
C GLU A 128 -9.34 6.33 17.68
N TRP A 129 -7.99 6.29 17.72
CA TRP A 129 -7.15 6.72 18.86
C TRP A 129 -7.22 8.20 19.23
N TRP A 130 -8.06 8.98 18.57
CA TRP A 130 -8.20 10.42 18.83
C TRP A 130 -9.48 10.75 19.59
N LYS A 131 -10.37 9.77 19.78
CA LYS A 131 -11.72 9.99 20.34
C LYS A 131 -11.74 10.12 21.86
N ASP A 132 -10.70 9.69 22.57
CA ASP A 132 -10.56 10.06 23.97
C ASP A 132 -10.14 11.54 24.06
N TRP A 133 -11.09 12.40 24.44
CA TRP A 133 -10.88 13.85 24.56
C TRP A 133 -9.93 14.23 25.70
N THR A 134 -9.59 13.29 26.59
CA THR A 134 -8.56 13.47 27.62
C THR A 134 -7.25 12.75 27.30
N GLY A 135 -7.25 11.92 26.25
CA GLY A 135 -6.12 11.13 25.79
C GLY A 135 -5.26 11.83 24.73
N SER A 136 -4.54 11.03 23.96
CA SER A 136 -3.63 11.48 22.91
C SER A 136 -3.78 10.62 21.65
N ALA A 137 -3.82 11.25 20.48
CA ALA A 137 -3.89 10.58 19.17
C ALA A 137 -2.70 9.65 18.84
N LEU A 138 -1.70 9.56 19.72
CA LEU A 138 -0.52 8.70 19.59
C LEU A 138 -0.56 7.47 20.51
N THR A 139 -1.56 7.37 21.36
CA THR A 139 -1.72 6.33 22.38
C THR A 139 -3.12 5.76 22.28
N HIS A 140 -3.28 4.46 22.56
CA HIS A 140 -4.60 3.84 22.64
C HIS A 140 -5.10 3.99 24.07
N ASP A 141 -5.84 5.06 24.32
CA ASP A 141 -6.36 5.45 25.62
C ASP A 141 -7.69 4.75 25.91
N HIS A 142 -8.00 4.56 27.19
CA HIS A 142 -9.18 3.81 27.64
C HIS A 142 -9.91 4.54 28.77
N THR A 143 -9.80 5.88 28.83
CA THR A 143 -10.53 6.65 29.84
C THR A 143 -11.99 6.78 29.39
N GLY A 144 -12.77 5.74 29.68
CA GLY A 144 -14.19 5.71 29.33
C GLY A 144 -15.04 6.65 30.18
N PHE A 145 -16.29 6.86 29.76
CA PHE A 145 -17.26 7.69 30.48
C PHE A 145 -18.58 6.92 30.69
N ASP A 146 -19.27 7.22 31.80
CA ASP A 146 -20.54 6.59 32.16
C ASP A 146 -21.68 7.60 31.90
N TRP A 147 -22.52 7.34 30.89
CA TRP A 147 -23.62 8.22 30.48
C TRP A 147 -25.02 7.69 30.80
N GLY A 148 -25.14 6.63 31.60
CA GLY A 148 -26.42 6.04 31.98
C GLY A 148 -26.98 5.12 30.90
N GLY A 149 -26.58 3.85 30.95
CA GLY A 149 -26.62 2.93 29.80
C GLY A 149 -25.21 2.76 29.22
N GLY A 150 -25.04 1.88 28.26
CA GLY A 150 -23.75 1.67 27.61
C GLY A 150 -23.64 0.34 26.87
N PRO A 151 -22.52 0.16 26.14
CA PRO A 151 -22.23 -1.09 25.47
C PRO A 151 -22.07 -2.23 26.49
N TRP A 152 -22.37 -3.45 26.05
CA TRP A 152 -22.01 -4.63 26.82
C TRP A 152 -20.48 -4.82 26.82
N PRO A 153 -19.83 -5.31 27.90
CA PRO A 153 -20.43 -5.88 29.10
C PRO A 153 -20.45 -5.00 30.35
N ASP A 154 -19.76 -3.88 30.34
CA ASP A 154 -19.54 -3.05 31.53
C ASP A 154 -20.34 -1.74 31.52
N PHE A 155 -21.08 -1.47 30.44
CA PHE A 155 -21.88 -0.26 30.24
C PHE A 155 -21.06 1.03 30.28
N ARG A 156 -19.78 0.96 29.92
CA ARG A 156 -18.88 2.12 29.85
C ARG A 156 -18.48 2.36 28.41
N PHE A 157 -18.37 3.64 28.03
CA PHE A 157 -17.99 4.00 26.67
C PHE A 157 -16.49 4.20 26.59
N ASN A 158 -15.74 3.19 26.16
CA ASN A 158 -14.29 3.32 25.91
C ASN A 158 -14.06 3.73 24.45
N GLU A 159 -14.13 5.04 24.21
CA GLU A 159 -14.29 5.68 22.89
C GLU A 159 -13.28 5.29 21.79
N GLU A 160 -12.13 4.75 22.13
CA GLU A 160 -11.11 4.36 21.15
C GLU A 160 -11.15 2.87 20.78
N TRP A 161 -12.03 2.08 21.40
CA TRP A 161 -11.98 0.60 21.36
C TRP A 161 -13.17 -0.05 20.63
N TRP A 162 -13.96 0.73 19.88
CA TRP A 162 -15.17 0.30 19.18
C TRP A 162 -14.94 -0.55 17.94
N GLY A 163 -13.76 -0.47 17.34
CA GLY A 163 -13.52 -0.99 16.01
C GLY A 163 -13.76 -2.50 15.94
N LEU A 164 -14.45 -2.96 14.90
CA LEU A 164 -14.38 -4.36 14.48
C LEU A 164 -12.93 -4.73 14.13
N VAL A 165 -12.15 -3.74 13.74
CA VAL A 165 -10.73 -3.83 13.51
C VAL A 165 -9.97 -2.78 14.32
N ARG A 166 -8.68 -3.02 14.57
CA ARG A 166 -7.76 -2.03 15.15
C ARG A 166 -7.50 -0.89 14.17
N TYR A 167 -6.86 0.18 14.63
CA TYR A 167 -6.49 1.33 13.79
C TYR A 167 -5.64 0.94 12.56
N ASP A 168 -4.83 -0.11 12.66
CA ASP A 168 -4.00 -0.66 11.57
C ASP A 168 -4.77 -1.61 10.64
N GLY A 169 -6.06 -1.77 10.89
CA GLY A 169 -6.94 -2.69 10.20
C GLY A 169 -7.02 -4.08 10.83
N THR A 170 -6.16 -4.46 11.79
CA THR A 170 -6.14 -5.85 12.33
C THR A 170 -7.50 -6.24 12.93
N PRO A 171 -8.17 -7.30 12.43
CA PRO A 171 -9.54 -7.60 12.76
C PRO A 171 -9.58 -8.27 14.11
N ARG A 172 -10.58 -7.86 14.89
CA ARG A 172 -10.96 -8.50 16.13
C ARG A 172 -11.93 -9.64 15.82
N GLU A 173 -12.17 -10.46 16.83
CA GLU A 173 -13.16 -11.52 16.86
C GLU A 173 -14.54 -11.01 16.44
N ALA A 174 -14.84 -9.74 16.80
CA ALA A 174 -16.07 -9.05 16.42
C ALA A 174 -16.24 -8.88 14.90
N PHE A 175 -15.17 -8.67 14.12
CA PHE A 175 -15.26 -8.61 12.66
C PHE A 175 -15.83 -9.89 12.08
N LYS A 176 -15.32 -11.03 12.56
CA LYS A 176 -15.81 -12.34 12.12
C LYS A 176 -17.23 -12.59 12.60
N ALA A 177 -17.51 -12.28 13.87
CA ALA A 177 -18.84 -12.44 14.43
C ALA A 177 -19.91 -11.64 13.66
N TYR A 178 -19.58 -10.41 13.27
CA TYR A 178 -20.42 -9.58 12.40
C TYR A 178 -20.64 -10.23 11.02
N ALA A 179 -19.55 -10.66 10.37
CA ALA A 179 -19.61 -11.26 9.03
C ALA A 179 -20.36 -12.59 8.97
N ASP A 180 -20.39 -13.35 10.08
CA ASP A 180 -21.06 -14.65 10.18
C ASP A 180 -22.59 -14.51 10.38
N VAL A 181 -23.13 -13.32 10.65
CA VAL A 181 -24.58 -13.13 10.80
C VAL A 181 -25.28 -13.19 9.42
N PRO A 182 -26.29 -14.06 9.24
CA PRO A 182 -27.00 -14.18 7.97
C PRO A 182 -27.69 -12.89 7.55
N ARG A 183 -27.58 -12.53 6.26
CA ARG A 183 -28.29 -11.37 5.69
C ARG A 183 -29.70 -11.76 5.25
N PRO A 184 -30.76 -11.06 5.72
CA PRO A 184 -32.13 -11.22 5.25
C PRO A 184 -32.24 -11.12 3.72
N GLY A 185 -33.01 -12.03 3.10
CA GLY A 185 -33.25 -12.03 1.66
C GLY A 185 -32.06 -12.44 0.78
N ALA A 186 -30.91 -12.81 1.35
CA ALA A 186 -29.85 -13.48 0.60
C ALA A 186 -30.34 -14.89 0.27
N ASP A 187 -30.65 -15.13 -1.01
CA ASP A 187 -31.13 -16.39 -1.57
C ASP A 187 -30.35 -17.59 -0.99
N GLN A 188 -30.99 -18.71 -0.63
CA GLN A 188 -30.25 -19.89 -0.13
C GLN A 188 -29.22 -20.40 -1.14
N SER A 189 -29.41 -20.09 -2.43
CA SER A 189 -28.43 -20.24 -3.52
C SER A 189 -27.20 -19.36 -3.35
N ALA A 190 -27.38 -18.12 -2.90
CA ALA A 190 -26.30 -17.23 -2.49
C ALA A 190 -25.66 -17.71 -1.18
N GLN A 191 -26.43 -18.35 -0.30
CA GLN A 191 -25.96 -18.99 0.93
C GLN A 191 -25.17 -20.28 0.68
N LEU A 192 -25.45 -21.04 -0.40
CA LEU A 192 -24.60 -22.14 -0.88
C LEU A 192 -23.39 -21.65 -1.69
N MET A 193 -23.47 -20.48 -2.35
CA MET A 193 -22.29 -19.79 -2.87
C MET A 193 -21.43 -19.18 -1.75
N LEU A 194 -22.01 -18.93 -0.58
CA LEU A 194 -21.35 -18.50 0.65
C LEU A 194 -21.05 -19.67 1.61
N ALA A 195 -21.48 -20.90 1.30
CA ALA A 195 -21.09 -22.11 2.00
C ALA A 195 -19.68 -22.52 1.55
N ALA A 196 -18.68 -21.83 2.09
CA ALA A 196 -17.27 -22.22 2.23
C ALA A 196 -16.53 -22.83 1.02
N GLY A 197 -17.06 -22.72 -0.21
CA GLY A 197 -16.45 -23.34 -1.40
C GLY A 197 -16.36 -22.45 -2.64
N HIS A 198 -17.12 -21.36 -2.73
CA HIS A 198 -17.16 -20.53 -3.95
C HIS A 198 -17.08 -19.02 -3.69
N VAL A 199 -16.77 -18.61 -2.45
CA VAL A 199 -16.11 -17.33 -2.23
C VAL A 199 -14.64 -17.53 -2.59
N GLU A 200 -14.25 -17.14 -3.81
CA GLU A 200 -12.87 -16.73 -4.02
C GLU A 200 -12.65 -15.50 -3.12
N ALA A 201 -12.17 -15.77 -1.91
CA ALA A 201 -11.71 -14.75 -1.00
C ALA A 201 -10.55 -14.03 -1.71
N THR A 202 -10.83 -12.91 -2.37
CA THR A 202 -9.79 -11.91 -2.62
C THR A 202 -9.24 -11.53 -1.25
N PRO A 203 -7.98 -11.88 -0.93
CA PRO A 203 -7.47 -11.75 0.42
C PRO A 203 -7.07 -10.29 0.64
N HIS A 204 -8.03 -9.46 1.03
CA HIS A 204 -7.69 -8.31 1.87
C HIS A 204 -7.80 -8.80 3.32
N ARG A 205 -6.80 -9.59 3.74
CA ARG A 205 -6.60 -10.05 5.12
C ARG A 205 -5.30 -9.44 5.64
N LEU A 206 -5.44 -8.38 6.42
CA LEU A 206 -5.22 -8.48 7.85
C LEU A 206 -4.43 -9.70 8.36
N SER A 207 -3.21 -9.42 8.80
CA SER A 207 -2.07 -10.30 8.96
C SER A 207 -2.15 -11.29 10.15
N ALA A 208 -3.16 -12.17 10.19
CA ALA A 208 -3.21 -13.29 11.14
C ALA A 208 -2.57 -14.57 10.57
N CYS A 209 -1.91 -15.37 11.41
CA CYS A 209 -1.20 -16.64 11.17
C CYS A 209 -1.87 -17.60 10.18
N GLY A 210 -3.19 -17.68 10.16
CA GLY A 210 -3.96 -18.45 9.18
C GLY A 210 -3.84 -17.99 7.73
N ALA A 211 -3.12 -16.89 7.46
CA ALA A 211 -2.74 -16.43 6.13
C ALA A 211 -1.59 -17.25 5.53
N HIS A 212 -0.75 -17.91 6.35
CA HIS A 212 0.24 -18.84 5.84
C HIS A 212 -0.46 -20.16 5.44
N PRO A 213 -0.29 -20.68 4.19
CA PRO A 213 -1.09 -21.79 3.65
C PRO A 213 -1.04 -23.09 4.47
N THR A 214 0.06 -23.34 5.16
CA THR A 214 0.25 -24.51 6.03
C THR A 214 -0.19 -24.27 7.48
N CYS A 215 -0.60 -23.04 7.83
CA CYS A 215 -1.07 -22.63 9.16
C CYS A 215 -2.59 -22.35 9.19
N VAL A 216 -3.35 -22.81 8.18
CA VAL A 216 -4.81 -22.66 8.08
C VAL A 216 -5.50 -23.18 9.35
N GLY A 217 -6.44 -22.38 9.88
CA GLY A 217 -7.19 -22.70 11.11
C GLY A 217 -6.50 -22.26 12.41
N ARG A 218 -5.31 -21.62 12.33
CA ARG A 218 -4.62 -21.04 13.50
C ARG A 218 -4.82 -19.52 13.58
N LEU A 219 -5.13 -19.02 14.77
CA LEU A 219 -5.34 -17.60 15.09
C LEU A 219 -4.09 -17.00 15.74
N GLY A 220 -3.90 -15.68 15.63
CA GLY A 220 -2.78 -14.93 16.22
C GLY A 220 -1.56 -14.76 15.30
N ASN A 221 -0.40 -14.36 15.85
CA ASN A 221 0.86 -14.22 15.11
C ASN A 221 1.67 -15.51 15.29
N CYS A 222 1.90 -16.30 14.23
CA CYS A 222 2.70 -17.54 14.34
C CYS A 222 3.97 -17.55 13.49
N CYS A 223 4.10 -16.63 12.52
CA CYS A 223 5.19 -16.61 11.55
C CYS A 223 5.72 -15.18 11.33
N PRO A 224 6.55 -14.65 12.24
CA PRO A 224 6.91 -15.20 13.55
C PRO A 224 5.83 -14.93 14.62
N ASN A 225 5.92 -15.62 15.75
CA ASN A 225 5.12 -15.28 16.92
C ASN A 225 5.62 -13.99 17.59
N LYS A 226 4.91 -13.55 18.63
CA LYS A 226 5.25 -12.33 19.38
C LYS A 226 6.64 -12.37 20.02
N GLU A 227 7.25 -13.55 20.15
CA GLU A 227 8.63 -13.78 20.60
C GLU A 227 9.64 -13.93 19.45
N GLY A 228 9.24 -13.73 18.19
CA GLY A 228 10.14 -13.81 17.03
C GLY A 228 10.41 -15.23 16.53
N GLN A 229 9.68 -16.24 17.00
CA GLN A 229 9.87 -17.65 16.65
C GLN A 229 8.88 -18.13 15.57
N PHE A 230 9.37 -18.95 14.63
CA PHE A 230 8.54 -19.56 13.60
C PHE A 230 8.03 -20.93 14.06
N MET A 231 6.70 -21.10 14.13
CA MET A 231 6.10 -22.39 14.48
C MET A 231 6.25 -23.42 13.34
N GLY A 232 6.14 -24.72 13.63
CA GLY A 232 6.40 -25.79 12.66
C GLY A 232 5.51 -25.79 11.40
N CYS A 233 4.35 -25.12 11.44
CA CYS A 233 3.57 -24.90 10.22
C CYS A 233 4.28 -23.91 9.27
N CYS A 234 5.10 -22.99 9.77
CA CYS A 234 5.83 -22.01 8.96
C CYS A 234 7.07 -22.60 8.23
N THR A 235 7.44 -23.86 8.46
CA THR A 235 8.77 -24.39 8.07
C THR A 235 8.78 -25.46 6.96
N SER A 236 7.67 -25.68 6.24
CA SER A 236 7.66 -26.66 5.13
C SER A 236 7.65 -25.99 3.76
N THR A 237 8.72 -26.22 3.01
CA THR A 237 8.95 -25.77 1.64
C THR A 237 7.97 -26.39 0.64
N ALA A 238 7.32 -25.50 -0.13
CA ALA A 238 6.74 -25.62 -1.47
C ALA A 238 6.17 -26.98 -1.91
N THR A 239 4.83 -27.03 -2.03
CA THR A 239 4.18 -27.85 -3.06
C THR A 239 3.63 -26.92 -4.14
N THR A 240 4.04 -27.22 -5.37
CA THR A 240 3.77 -26.55 -6.64
C THR A 240 2.28 -26.40 -6.95
N SER A 241 1.74 -25.20 -6.73
CA SER A 241 0.71 -24.59 -7.58
C SER A 241 0.66 -23.09 -7.31
N PRO A 242 0.73 -22.22 -8.33
CA PRO A 242 0.73 -20.78 -8.13
C PRO A 242 -0.63 -20.30 -7.62
N ALA A 243 -0.63 -19.45 -6.60
CA ALA A 243 -1.79 -18.65 -6.24
C ALA A 243 -2.21 -17.78 -7.45
N PRO A 244 -3.51 -17.47 -7.61
CA PRO A 244 -3.96 -16.63 -8.71
C PRO A 244 -3.34 -15.24 -8.56
N VAL A 245 -2.56 -14.84 -9.58
CA VAL A 245 -2.09 -13.46 -9.72
C VAL A 245 -3.31 -12.56 -9.74
N LYS A 246 -3.41 -11.59 -8.82
CA LYS A 246 -4.40 -10.50 -8.88
C LYS A 246 -4.34 -9.93 -10.29
N LYS A 247 -5.42 -10.05 -11.08
CA LYS A 247 -5.43 -9.60 -12.47
C LYS A 247 -5.14 -8.10 -12.49
N LEU A 248 -3.88 -7.75 -12.75
CA LEU A 248 -3.50 -6.39 -13.09
C LEU A 248 -4.30 -5.98 -14.34
N PRO A 249 -4.71 -4.71 -14.45
CA PRO A 249 -5.53 -4.25 -15.56
C PRO A 249 -4.89 -4.61 -16.91
N SER A 250 -5.71 -5.00 -17.88
CA SER A 250 -5.32 -5.52 -19.20
C SER A 250 -4.58 -4.52 -20.11
N THR A 251 -4.19 -3.36 -19.58
CA THR A 251 -3.51 -2.28 -20.32
C THR A 251 -2.08 -2.12 -19.83
N THR A 252 -1.19 -3.05 -20.19
CA THR A 252 0.24 -2.83 -20.01
C THR A 252 0.72 -1.71 -20.92
N TRP A 253 1.69 -0.92 -20.45
CA TRP A 253 2.22 0.22 -21.20
C TRP A 253 3.73 0.07 -21.36
N ARG A 254 4.23 0.31 -22.57
CA ARG A 254 5.67 0.33 -22.87
C ARG A 254 6.11 1.75 -23.21
N PRO A 255 7.32 2.17 -22.81
CA PRO A 255 7.90 3.43 -23.28
C PRO A 255 7.98 3.43 -24.82
N PRO A 256 7.74 4.59 -25.47
CA PRO A 256 7.92 4.72 -26.91
C PRO A 256 9.33 4.30 -27.33
N THR A 257 9.43 3.41 -28.33
CA THR A 257 10.69 3.00 -28.93
C THR A 257 11.31 4.21 -29.63
N GLN A 258 12.61 4.45 -29.44
CA GLN A 258 13.31 5.51 -30.18
C GLN A 258 13.34 5.15 -31.67
N GLN A 259 12.38 5.64 -32.45
CA GLN A 259 12.53 5.68 -33.90
C GLN A 259 13.52 6.78 -34.24
N HIS A 260 14.78 6.39 -34.40
CA HIS A 260 15.73 7.18 -35.18
C HIS A 260 15.18 7.29 -36.60
N GLY A 261 14.64 8.47 -36.94
CA GLY A 261 14.48 8.86 -38.33
C GLY A 261 15.81 8.66 -39.04
N SER A 262 15.80 7.77 -40.04
CA SER A 262 16.93 7.45 -40.90
C SER A 262 17.55 8.74 -41.44
N ALA A 263 18.73 9.08 -40.96
CA ALA A 263 19.56 10.10 -41.57
C ALA A 263 21.01 9.74 -41.32
N ALA A 264 21.66 9.40 -42.43
CA ALA A 264 23.04 9.06 -42.66
C ALA A 264 24.05 9.51 -41.59
N SER A 265 24.92 8.55 -41.24
CA SER A 265 26.29 8.69 -40.77
C SER A 265 26.81 10.12 -40.59
N ALA A 266 26.97 10.53 -39.34
CA ALA A 266 27.93 11.56 -38.96
C ALA A 266 28.71 11.06 -37.74
N GLN A 267 29.97 10.69 -37.97
CA GLN A 267 30.97 10.47 -36.94
C GLN A 267 31.09 11.75 -36.10
N GLY A 268 31.05 11.66 -34.77
CA GLY A 268 31.22 12.82 -33.90
C GLY A 268 31.29 12.50 -32.41
N SER A 269 32.52 12.45 -31.91
CA SER A 269 33.01 12.69 -30.53
C SER A 269 32.00 12.65 -29.36
N GLY A 270 32.24 11.73 -28.42
CA GLY A 270 31.51 11.64 -27.14
C GLY A 270 31.57 12.95 -26.35
N THR A 271 30.40 13.52 -26.07
CA THR A 271 30.21 14.71 -25.23
C THR A 271 30.22 14.33 -23.74
N PRO A 272 30.84 15.14 -22.86
CA PRO A 272 30.80 14.92 -21.41
C PRO A 272 29.37 15.12 -20.86
N HIS A 273 28.89 14.17 -20.06
CA HIS A 273 27.66 14.33 -19.29
C HIS A 273 27.87 15.38 -18.20
N HIS A 274 27.00 16.39 -18.16
CA HIS A 274 27.05 17.45 -17.15
C HIS A 274 26.16 17.09 -15.94
N VAL A 275 26.58 17.51 -14.74
CA VAL A 275 25.74 17.41 -13.54
C VAL A 275 24.68 18.51 -13.59
N TYR A 276 23.46 18.15 -13.21
CA TYR A 276 22.32 19.05 -13.15
C TYR A 276 21.78 19.10 -11.71
N THR A 277 21.57 20.30 -11.19
CA THR A 277 20.96 20.51 -9.87
C THR A 277 19.53 21.02 -10.03
N GLU A 278 18.59 20.42 -9.31
CA GLU A 278 17.19 20.82 -9.31
C GLU A 278 16.98 22.08 -8.46
N PHE A 279 16.21 23.02 -8.98
CA PHE A 279 15.77 24.20 -8.25
C PHE A 279 14.29 24.50 -8.52
N ARG A 280 13.60 24.92 -7.46
CA ARG A 280 12.28 25.55 -7.55
C ARG A 280 12.42 27.03 -7.88
N GLY A 281 11.46 27.55 -8.66
CA GLY A 281 11.40 28.98 -8.99
C GLY A 281 12.58 29.53 -9.80
N LYS A 282 13.48 28.70 -10.33
CA LYS A 282 14.53 29.13 -11.27
C LYS A 282 14.03 28.99 -12.70
N PHE A 283 14.41 29.93 -13.56
CA PHE A 283 13.98 29.99 -14.95
C PHE A 283 15.08 30.59 -15.84
N ALA A 284 15.18 30.12 -17.09
CA ALA A 284 16.03 30.73 -18.11
C ALA A 284 15.18 31.01 -19.36
N ASN A 285 15.24 32.25 -19.87
CA ASN A 285 14.31 32.73 -20.90
C ASN A 285 14.60 32.21 -22.32
N GLY A 286 15.85 31.90 -22.64
CA GLY A 286 16.21 31.45 -23.98
C GLY A 286 15.69 30.04 -24.25
N HIS A 287 15.14 29.79 -25.44
CA HIS A 287 14.65 28.49 -25.87
C HIS A 287 15.24 28.07 -27.21
N PHE A 288 15.37 26.78 -27.42
CA PHE A 288 15.76 26.23 -28.71
C PHE A 288 14.52 26.05 -29.59
N LYS A 289 14.57 26.56 -30.82
CA LYS A 289 13.45 26.43 -31.77
C LYS A 289 13.32 24.99 -32.25
N VAL A 290 12.08 24.57 -32.55
CA VAL A 290 11.80 23.29 -33.22
C VAL A 290 12.68 23.13 -34.46
N GLY A 291 13.24 21.94 -34.66
CA GLY A 291 14.20 21.63 -35.71
C GLY A 291 15.67 21.87 -35.34
N THR A 292 15.97 22.56 -34.24
CA THR A 292 17.35 22.67 -33.74
C THR A 292 17.87 21.28 -33.42
N ALA A 293 18.98 20.88 -34.04
CA ALA A 293 19.50 19.50 -33.97
C ALA A 293 18.41 18.42 -34.13
N ARG A 294 17.42 18.68 -34.99
CA ARG A 294 16.27 17.80 -35.29
C ARG A 294 15.33 17.54 -34.11
N CYS A 295 15.25 18.44 -33.13
CA CYS A 295 14.27 18.35 -32.06
C CYS A 295 12.83 18.58 -32.57
N SER A 296 11.85 17.93 -31.93
CA SER A 296 10.41 18.13 -32.17
C SER A 296 9.78 19.01 -31.09
N GLY A 297 8.58 19.52 -31.33
CA GLY A 297 7.79 20.31 -30.36
C GLY A 297 6.89 21.34 -31.02
N VAL A 298 6.22 22.14 -30.20
CA VAL A 298 5.35 23.25 -30.60
C VAL A 298 5.97 24.56 -30.09
N GLY A 299 6.47 25.38 -31.00
CA GLY A 299 7.13 26.65 -30.68
C GLY A 299 8.58 26.51 -30.16
N GLU A 300 8.89 25.46 -29.42
CA GLU A 300 10.24 25.15 -28.90
C GLU A 300 10.54 23.65 -28.89
N CYS A 301 11.82 23.28 -28.75
CA CYS A 301 12.21 21.89 -28.55
C CYS A 301 11.61 21.33 -27.26
N GLN A 302 10.83 20.27 -27.39
CA GLN A 302 10.17 19.57 -26.29
C GLN A 302 10.62 18.12 -26.22
N PHE A 303 10.67 17.60 -25.00
CA PHE A 303 11.06 16.23 -24.74
C PHE A 303 10.13 15.61 -23.71
N MET A 304 9.87 14.32 -23.91
CA MET A 304 9.04 13.51 -23.02
C MET A 304 9.70 13.34 -21.65
N THR A 305 11.03 13.27 -21.63
CA THR A 305 11.80 12.96 -20.43
C THR A 305 12.82 14.04 -20.10
N ARG A 306 13.15 14.16 -18.81
CA ARG A 306 14.19 15.08 -18.33
C ARG A 306 15.51 14.73 -18.98
N THR A 307 15.80 13.44 -19.05
CA THR A 307 17.06 12.93 -19.55
C THR A 307 17.27 13.25 -21.03
N GLN A 308 16.25 13.07 -21.88
CA GLN A 308 16.33 13.47 -23.30
C GLN A 308 16.62 14.97 -23.45
N ALA A 309 15.96 15.80 -22.64
CA ALA A 309 16.21 17.23 -22.65
C ALA A 309 17.63 17.56 -22.16
N GLN A 310 18.15 16.86 -21.15
CA GLN A 310 19.52 17.02 -20.65
C GLN A 310 20.56 16.59 -21.70
N GLU A 311 20.37 15.48 -22.39
CA GLU A 311 21.26 15.04 -23.48
C GLU A 311 21.26 16.01 -24.67
N PHE A 312 20.09 16.56 -25.02
CA PHE A 312 20.03 17.65 -25.97
C PHE A 312 20.81 18.86 -25.46
N CYS A 313 20.56 19.27 -24.22
CA CYS A 313 21.21 20.40 -23.56
C CYS A 313 22.74 20.21 -23.46
N ASP A 314 23.23 19.00 -23.23
CA ASP A 314 24.65 18.65 -23.19
C ASP A 314 25.34 18.84 -24.54
N ARG A 315 24.64 18.55 -25.63
CA ARG A 315 25.10 18.80 -27.01
C ARG A 315 25.00 20.26 -27.44
N GLN A 316 24.24 21.09 -26.73
CA GLN A 316 24.11 22.52 -27.01
C GLN A 316 25.07 23.32 -26.13
N SER A 317 26.12 23.89 -26.72
CA SER A 317 27.13 24.68 -26.00
C SER A 317 26.56 25.87 -25.22
N ARG A 318 25.40 26.39 -25.63
CA ARG A 318 24.71 27.53 -24.99
C ARG A 318 23.69 27.11 -23.94
N CYS A 319 23.31 25.84 -23.85
CA CYS A 319 22.26 25.43 -22.94
C CYS A 319 22.73 25.56 -21.49
N THR A 320 21.88 26.15 -20.64
CA THR A 320 22.16 26.45 -19.24
C THR A 320 21.19 25.77 -18.29
N ALA A 321 20.01 25.35 -18.75
CA ALA A 321 19.05 24.63 -17.91
C ALA A 321 18.08 23.77 -18.73
N VAL A 322 17.41 22.84 -18.06
CA VAL A 322 16.22 22.14 -18.57
C VAL A 322 15.05 22.52 -17.67
N LEU A 323 13.91 22.90 -18.25
CA LEU A 323 12.70 23.22 -17.48
C LEU A 323 11.68 22.09 -17.60
N LEU A 324 10.91 21.87 -16.53
CA LEU A 324 9.67 21.09 -16.55
C LEU A 324 8.49 22.03 -16.41
N HIS A 325 7.67 22.09 -17.47
CA HIS A 325 6.40 22.80 -17.46
C HIS A 325 5.37 22.08 -16.58
N PRO A 326 4.60 22.82 -15.76
CA PRO A 326 3.69 22.21 -14.77
C PRO A 326 2.27 21.92 -15.29
N PHE A 327 2.06 21.85 -16.61
CA PHE A 327 0.74 21.59 -17.19
C PHE A 327 0.45 20.08 -17.29
N GLU A 328 -0.81 19.69 -17.10
CA GLU A 328 -1.28 18.31 -17.28
C GLU A 328 -1.56 18.01 -18.77
N ASP A 329 -1.58 16.72 -19.12
CA ASP A 329 -1.77 16.14 -20.47
C ASP A 329 -0.64 16.38 -21.52
N GLY A 330 0.46 15.63 -21.42
CA GLY A 330 1.43 15.37 -22.53
C GLY A 330 2.22 16.55 -23.12
N CYS A 331 2.04 17.76 -22.61
CA CYS A 331 2.55 19.09 -23.02
C CYS A 331 2.66 19.43 -24.52
N ALA A 332 1.95 20.51 -24.87
CA ALA A 332 1.81 21.18 -26.16
C ALA A 332 1.90 20.23 -27.37
N GLY A 333 0.75 19.67 -27.75
CA GLY A 333 0.66 18.74 -28.88
C GLY A 333 1.16 17.32 -28.59
N GLY A 334 1.47 16.99 -27.33
CA GLY A 334 1.94 15.66 -26.94
C GLY A 334 3.43 15.45 -27.17
N PHE A 335 4.26 16.50 -27.17
CA PHE A 335 5.71 16.40 -27.40
C PHE A 335 6.55 16.38 -26.11
N GLY A 336 5.89 16.46 -24.96
CA GLY A 336 6.53 16.36 -23.65
C GLY A 336 6.81 17.70 -22.97
N CYS A 337 6.91 17.66 -21.64
CA CYS A 337 6.92 18.84 -20.78
C CYS A 337 8.32 19.39 -20.49
N TYR A 338 9.38 18.73 -20.97
CA TYR A 338 10.75 19.13 -20.72
C TYR A 338 11.29 20.00 -21.86
N THR A 339 11.81 21.18 -21.53
CA THR A 339 12.31 22.15 -22.52
C THR A 339 13.71 22.65 -22.16
N PRO A 340 14.73 22.37 -22.98
CA PRO A 340 16.06 22.93 -22.81
C PRO A 340 16.07 24.44 -23.01
N ARG A 341 16.81 25.14 -22.17
CA ARG A 341 16.91 26.61 -22.13
C ARG A 341 18.35 27.08 -22.13
N PHE A 342 18.54 28.31 -22.60
CA PHE A 342 19.82 29.01 -22.52
C PHE A 342 19.67 30.40 -21.93
N GLY A 343 20.80 30.98 -21.53
CA GLY A 343 20.86 32.34 -20.98
C GLY A 343 20.96 32.36 -19.46
N VAL A 344 20.80 33.56 -18.90
CA VAL A 344 20.93 33.79 -17.45
C VAL A 344 19.79 33.10 -16.70
N ILE A 345 20.14 32.32 -15.68
CA ILE A 345 19.18 31.70 -14.77
C ILE A 345 18.79 32.74 -13.72
N SER A 346 17.51 33.08 -13.66
CA SER A 346 16.96 34.02 -12.69
C SER A 346 15.88 33.37 -11.84
N VAL A 347 15.53 33.99 -10.70
CA VAL A 347 14.34 33.61 -9.94
C VAL A 347 13.10 34.13 -10.68
N ASN A 348 12.05 33.31 -10.75
CA ASN A 348 10.77 33.65 -11.35
C ASN A 348 9.65 33.18 -10.42
N SER A 349 8.99 34.14 -9.78
CA SER A 349 7.95 33.88 -8.78
C SER A 349 6.64 33.36 -9.37
N LEU A 350 6.33 33.67 -10.64
CA LEU A 350 5.18 33.10 -11.33
C LEU A 350 5.43 31.62 -11.63
N TRP A 351 6.62 31.31 -12.15
CA TRP A 351 7.03 29.94 -12.45
C TRP A 351 7.03 29.04 -11.21
N ASP A 352 7.50 29.56 -10.07
CA ASP A 352 7.50 28.82 -8.80
C ASP A 352 6.08 28.50 -8.31
N ARG A 353 5.18 29.51 -8.32
CA ARG A 353 3.78 29.33 -7.91
C ARG A 353 3.00 28.41 -8.83
N SER A 354 3.38 28.33 -10.10
CA SER A 354 2.79 27.39 -11.05
C SER A 354 3.27 25.95 -10.86
N GLY A 355 4.26 25.67 -10.00
CA GLY A 355 4.81 24.32 -9.79
C GLY A 355 5.86 23.90 -10.81
N GLY A 356 6.42 24.86 -11.56
CA GLY A 356 7.49 24.63 -12.54
C GLY A 356 8.82 24.31 -11.86
N LYS A 357 9.64 23.46 -12.50
CA LYS A 357 10.97 23.06 -12.01
C LYS A 357 12.05 23.38 -13.03
N ALA A 358 13.28 23.56 -12.56
CA ALA A 358 14.45 23.75 -13.41
C ALA A 358 15.62 22.90 -12.95
N TRP A 359 16.32 22.29 -13.91
CA TRP A 359 17.60 21.62 -13.71
C TRP A 359 18.67 22.49 -14.33
N CYS A 360 19.49 23.12 -13.50
CA CYS A 360 20.52 24.05 -13.95
C CYS A 360 21.82 23.29 -14.24
N LYS A 361 22.42 23.56 -15.41
CA LYS A 361 23.66 22.95 -15.89
C LYS A 361 24.86 23.72 -15.32
N GLY A 362 25.66 23.11 -14.45
CA GLY A 362 26.72 23.84 -13.72
C GLY A 362 27.80 22.96 -13.06
N LYS A 363 29.02 23.53 -12.93
CA LYS A 363 30.31 22.85 -12.65
C LYS A 363 30.57 22.59 -11.16
N ALA A 364 31.27 21.49 -10.86
CA ALA A 364 31.91 21.30 -9.57
C ALA A 364 32.98 22.38 -9.33
N GLU A 365 32.80 23.22 -8.31
CA GLU A 365 33.81 24.14 -7.78
C GLU A 365 33.63 24.09 -6.24
N GLY A 366 34.56 23.73 -5.35
CA GLY A 366 35.96 23.25 -5.31
C GLY A 366 36.29 22.93 -3.82
N PRO A 367 37.55 22.94 -3.33
CA PRO A 367 38.74 22.17 -3.69
C PRO A 367 39.01 21.01 -2.69
N GLY A 368 39.24 19.80 -3.19
CA GLY A 368 39.65 18.66 -2.36
C GLY A 368 39.64 17.37 -3.18
N ALA A 369 40.82 16.80 -3.38
CA ALA A 369 41.13 15.73 -4.32
C ALA A 369 40.21 14.49 -4.24
N GLY A 370 39.90 13.89 -5.40
CA GLY A 370 39.25 12.57 -5.45
C GLY A 370 38.85 12.10 -6.85
N ALA A 371 39.83 11.69 -7.65
CA ALA A 371 39.76 10.75 -8.78
C ALA A 371 38.65 10.91 -9.85
N VAL A 372 39.07 11.35 -11.04
CA VAL A 372 38.38 11.06 -12.31
C VAL A 372 38.33 9.54 -12.51
N LEU A 373 37.15 8.94 -12.38
CA LEU A 373 36.93 7.56 -12.82
C LEU A 373 36.67 7.56 -14.32
N HIS A 374 37.70 7.24 -15.10
CA HIS A 374 37.53 6.78 -16.47
C HIS A 374 36.78 5.43 -16.44
N GLN A 375 35.62 5.37 -17.08
CA GLN A 375 35.04 4.08 -17.51
C GLN A 375 35.00 4.02 -19.05
N PRO A 376 35.18 2.82 -19.64
CA PRO A 376 35.32 2.66 -21.07
C PRO A 376 33.99 2.85 -21.77
N ALA A 377 34.04 3.51 -22.93
CA ALA A 377 32.91 3.64 -23.83
C ALA A 377 32.40 2.27 -24.28
N GLN A 378 31.13 1.99 -23.98
CA GLN A 378 30.33 1.03 -24.74
C GLN A 378 29.08 1.75 -25.21
N SER A 379 29.13 2.23 -26.45
CA SER A 379 27.99 2.64 -27.24
C SER A 379 27.13 1.41 -27.55
N ALA A 380 26.21 1.08 -26.66
CA ALA A 380 25.07 0.23 -26.96
C ALA A 380 23.81 1.11 -27.04
N PRO A 381 22.83 0.80 -27.92
CA PRO A 381 21.55 1.49 -27.94
C PRO A 381 20.92 1.47 -26.54
N LEU A 382 20.38 2.60 -26.07
CA LEU A 382 19.59 2.61 -24.84
C LEU A 382 18.34 1.77 -25.09
N GLU A 383 18.33 0.53 -24.61
CA GLU A 383 17.21 -0.40 -24.76
C GLU A 383 16.05 -0.06 -23.81
N SER A 384 15.52 1.16 -23.92
CA SER A 384 14.33 1.59 -23.18
C SER A 384 13.07 0.79 -23.53
N SER A 385 13.12 -0.01 -24.61
CA SER A 385 12.08 -0.97 -25.02
C SER A 385 11.89 -2.13 -24.05
N ASN A 386 12.88 -2.37 -23.18
CA ASN A 386 12.90 -3.55 -22.31
C ASN A 386 12.06 -3.34 -21.06
N TYR A 387 11.53 -2.14 -20.81
CA TYR A 387 10.70 -1.88 -19.65
C TYR A 387 9.20 -1.92 -20.00
N VAL A 388 8.41 -2.58 -19.15
CA VAL A 388 6.94 -2.63 -19.22
C VAL A 388 6.37 -2.12 -17.92
N PHE A 389 5.56 -1.08 -17.98
CA PHE A 389 4.76 -0.66 -16.84
C PHE A 389 3.52 -1.55 -16.74
N VAL A 390 3.39 -2.26 -15.62
CA VAL A 390 2.34 -3.28 -15.42
C VAL A 390 1.27 -2.85 -14.41
N GLY A 391 1.46 -1.72 -13.73
CA GLY A 391 0.48 -1.18 -12.79
C GLY A 391 1.11 -0.82 -11.45
N PHE A 392 0.27 -0.78 -10.42
CA PHE A 392 0.66 -0.51 -9.03
C PHE A 392 0.32 -1.72 -8.18
N ALA A 393 1.25 -2.15 -7.33
CA ALA A 393 1.04 -3.22 -6.36
C ALA A 393 2.05 -3.10 -5.21
N GLU A 394 1.94 -3.97 -4.21
CA GLU A 394 2.91 -4.09 -3.11
C GLU A 394 4.24 -4.72 -3.59
N ALA A 395 5.32 -4.54 -2.82
CA ALA A 395 6.65 -5.01 -3.21
C ALA A 395 6.73 -6.54 -3.39
N ASN A 396 6.02 -7.29 -2.54
CA ASN A 396 5.89 -8.75 -2.59
C ASN A 396 5.14 -9.26 -3.84
N GLU A 397 4.28 -8.44 -4.44
CA GLU A 397 3.51 -8.75 -5.64
C GLU A 397 4.27 -8.37 -6.93
N ALA A 398 5.27 -7.49 -6.85
CA ALA A 398 6.00 -6.97 -7.99
C ALA A 398 6.71 -8.07 -8.81
N ALA A 399 7.34 -9.04 -8.16
CA ALA A 399 7.99 -10.17 -8.84
C ALA A 399 6.99 -11.06 -9.60
N ALA A 400 5.82 -11.33 -8.99
CA ALA A 400 4.75 -12.09 -9.63
C ALA A 400 4.14 -11.33 -10.82
N ALA A 401 3.93 -10.02 -10.67
CA ALA A 401 3.46 -9.12 -11.71
C ALA A 401 4.38 -9.10 -12.94
N CYS A 402 5.69 -9.21 -12.71
CA CYS A 402 6.68 -9.22 -13.77
C CYS A 402 6.95 -10.58 -14.40
N LYS A 403 6.49 -11.69 -13.80
CA LYS A 403 6.69 -13.05 -14.33
C LYS A 403 6.34 -13.23 -15.82
N PRO A 404 5.28 -12.62 -16.39
CA PRO A 404 4.97 -12.73 -17.82
C PRO A 404 5.91 -11.91 -18.72
N TYR A 405 6.63 -10.94 -18.15
CA TYR A 405 7.40 -9.93 -18.88
C TYR A 405 8.90 -9.98 -18.59
N GLY A 406 9.35 -10.75 -17.58
CA GLY A 406 10.73 -10.84 -17.12
C GLY A 406 10.83 -10.76 -15.60
N HIS A 407 11.57 -9.78 -15.08
CA HIS A 407 11.76 -9.54 -13.64
C HIS A 407 11.48 -8.07 -13.29
N VAL A 408 11.34 -7.73 -12.01
CA VAL A 408 11.25 -6.31 -11.58
C VAL A 408 12.52 -5.59 -12.00
N ALA A 409 12.42 -4.32 -12.35
CA ALA A 409 13.57 -3.53 -12.80
C ALA A 409 14.74 -3.58 -11.78
N MET A 410 15.92 -4.01 -12.24
CA MET A 410 17.14 -4.10 -11.44
C MET A 410 18.25 -3.30 -12.14
N PRO A 411 18.28 -1.96 -12.01
CA PRO A 411 19.19 -1.12 -12.79
C PRO A 411 20.63 -1.12 -12.23
N LYS A 412 21.37 -2.19 -12.49
CA LYS A 412 22.71 -2.44 -11.89
C LYS A 412 23.81 -1.56 -12.47
N THR A 413 23.75 -1.29 -13.77
CA THR A 413 24.74 -0.47 -14.49
C THR A 413 24.24 0.95 -14.71
N ALA A 414 25.15 1.89 -14.97
CA ALA A 414 24.79 3.27 -15.31
C ALA A 414 23.88 3.34 -16.55
N SER A 415 24.09 2.46 -17.53
CA SER A 415 23.23 2.36 -18.73
C SER A 415 21.81 1.89 -18.38
N GLN A 416 21.67 0.88 -17.52
CA GLN A 416 20.36 0.41 -17.05
C GLN A 416 19.64 1.46 -16.19
N ARG A 417 20.36 2.16 -15.29
CA ARG A 417 19.80 3.29 -14.52
C ARG A 417 19.25 4.38 -15.44
N HIS A 418 20.00 4.71 -16.48
CA HIS A 418 19.56 5.66 -17.50
C HIS A 418 18.29 5.15 -18.22
N ALA A 419 18.31 3.91 -18.71
CA ALA A 419 17.19 3.32 -19.42
C ALA A 419 15.91 3.23 -18.56
N LEU A 420 16.03 2.89 -17.27
CA LEU A 420 14.91 2.88 -16.34
C LEU A 420 14.38 4.30 -16.05
N GLN A 421 15.28 5.27 -15.81
CA GLN A 421 14.86 6.66 -15.60
C GLN A 421 14.09 7.20 -16.81
N TYR A 422 14.51 6.85 -18.02
CA TYR A 422 13.78 7.19 -19.24
C TYR A 422 12.37 6.59 -19.22
N ALA A 423 12.22 5.33 -18.84
CA ALA A 423 10.93 4.65 -18.79
C ALA A 423 9.98 5.30 -17.76
N VAL A 424 10.51 5.66 -16.59
CA VAL A 424 9.77 6.37 -15.52
C VAL A 424 9.28 7.73 -15.98
N ASP A 425 10.17 8.54 -16.56
CA ASP A 425 9.82 9.87 -17.07
C ASP A 425 8.74 9.78 -18.17
N ALA A 426 8.87 8.81 -19.08
CA ALA A 426 7.92 8.59 -20.15
C ALA A 426 6.55 8.09 -19.64
N ALA A 427 6.53 7.26 -18.60
CA ALA A 427 5.30 6.83 -17.94
C ALA A 427 4.60 7.98 -17.23
N GLN A 428 5.35 8.88 -16.60
CA GLN A 428 4.79 10.11 -16.02
C GLN A 428 4.19 11.00 -17.10
N ALA A 429 4.89 11.22 -18.23
CA ALA A 429 4.39 12.02 -19.35
C ALA A 429 3.12 11.41 -19.98
N ALA A 430 3.00 10.07 -19.97
CA ALA A 430 1.83 9.34 -20.45
C ALA A 430 0.70 9.21 -19.41
N GLY A 431 0.81 9.87 -18.24
CA GLY A 431 -0.19 9.84 -17.18
C GLY A 431 -0.30 8.50 -16.43
N LYS A 432 0.69 7.62 -16.57
CA LYS A 432 0.78 6.34 -15.85
C LYS A 432 1.34 6.51 -14.45
N LEU A 433 2.24 7.47 -14.27
CA LEU A 433 2.74 7.95 -12.99
C LEU A 433 2.33 9.42 -12.79
N SER A 434 2.32 9.92 -11.55
CA SER A 434 2.03 11.32 -11.24
C SER A 434 2.98 11.88 -10.18
N LYS A 435 3.00 13.20 -9.97
CA LYS A 435 3.80 13.83 -8.92
C LYS A 435 3.25 13.59 -7.50
N ALA A 436 2.02 13.10 -7.39
CA ALA A 436 1.36 12.84 -6.12
C ALA A 436 1.74 11.46 -5.60
N TRP A 437 2.10 11.39 -4.33
CA TRP A 437 2.32 10.12 -3.65
C TRP A 437 1.02 9.33 -3.51
N PRO A 438 1.00 7.99 -3.65
CA PRO A 438 2.14 7.08 -3.90
C PRO A 438 2.49 6.91 -5.40
N LYS A 439 1.79 7.59 -6.31
CA LYS A 439 1.94 7.43 -7.76
C LYS A 439 3.23 8.05 -8.35
N ASN A 440 4.08 8.62 -7.51
CA ASN A 440 5.39 9.17 -7.84
C ASN A 440 6.55 8.21 -7.53
N THR A 441 6.26 6.98 -7.12
CA THR A 441 7.27 6.02 -6.68
C THR A 441 7.10 4.70 -7.43
N ILE A 442 8.21 4.04 -7.71
CA ILE A 442 8.25 2.69 -8.30
C ILE A 442 9.07 1.72 -7.45
N TRP A 443 8.73 0.43 -7.49
CA TRP A 443 9.54 -0.64 -6.91
C TRP A 443 10.78 -0.93 -7.74
N LEU A 444 11.89 -1.25 -7.06
CA LEU A 444 13.08 -1.86 -7.66
C LEU A 444 13.20 -3.31 -7.18
N GLY A 445 13.74 -4.20 -8.01
CA GLY A 445 13.90 -5.62 -7.69
C GLY A 445 15.06 -5.88 -6.73
N GLY A 446 15.04 -5.25 -5.56
CA GLY A 446 16.08 -5.39 -4.54
C GLY A 446 15.51 -5.34 -3.13
N TYR A 447 16.17 -6.06 -2.23
CA TYR A 447 15.76 -6.23 -0.85
C TYR A 447 16.95 -6.21 0.13
N PHE A 448 16.67 -5.96 1.41
CA PHE A 448 17.65 -6.08 2.48
C PHE A 448 17.61 -7.50 3.09
N ASP A 449 18.73 -8.23 2.97
CA ASP A 449 18.92 -9.51 3.63
C ASP A 449 19.25 -9.27 5.12
N GLY A 450 18.31 -9.59 6.00
CA GLY A 450 18.47 -9.43 7.45
C GLY A 450 19.48 -10.38 8.09
N GLU A 451 19.70 -11.57 7.51
CA GLU A 451 20.69 -12.54 8.01
C GLU A 451 22.12 -12.10 7.65
N ARG A 452 22.30 -11.66 6.40
CA ARG A 452 23.60 -11.22 5.86
C ARG A 452 23.88 -9.74 6.08
N LYS A 453 22.89 -9.00 6.59
CA LYS A 453 22.92 -7.56 6.90
C LYS A 453 23.39 -6.71 5.71
N ARG A 454 22.86 -6.98 4.51
CA ARG A 454 23.22 -6.26 3.28
C ARG A 454 22.07 -6.23 2.29
N TRP A 455 22.12 -5.28 1.37
CA TRP A 455 21.19 -5.19 0.25
C TRP A 455 21.60 -6.11 -0.90
N GLU A 456 20.62 -6.80 -1.47
CA GLU A 456 20.77 -7.70 -2.61
C GLU A 456 19.70 -7.40 -3.66
N TRP A 457 20.05 -7.56 -4.93
CA TRP A 457 19.08 -7.66 -6.02
C TRP A 457 18.35 -9.00 -5.93
N ASP A 458 17.15 -9.10 -6.51
CA ASP A 458 16.31 -10.31 -6.49
C ASP A 458 16.99 -11.54 -7.12
N ASP A 459 18.03 -11.35 -7.92
CA ASP A 459 18.85 -12.43 -8.47
C ASP A 459 20.04 -12.86 -7.58
N GLY A 460 20.12 -12.33 -6.36
CA GLY A 460 21.14 -12.64 -5.36
C GLY A 460 22.47 -11.90 -5.51
N THR A 461 22.57 -10.97 -6.47
CA THR A 461 23.77 -10.11 -6.59
C THR A 461 23.74 -8.95 -5.59
N VAL A 462 24.87 -8.60 -4.99
CA VAL A 462 24.96 -7.56 -3.96
C VAL A 462 24.78 -6.15 -4.56
N ILE A 463 24.02 -5.29 -3.89
CA ILE A 463 23.89 -3.86 -4.23
C ILE A 463 25.01 -3.08 -3.52
N ASN A 464 25.96 -2.55 -4.29
CA ASN A 464 27.11 -1.81 -3.76
C ASN A 464 27.06 -0.29 -4.06
N GLU A 465 26.17 0.14 -4.96
CA GLU A 465 26.02 1.55 -5.35
C GLU A 465 24.59 1.99 -5.09
N PHE A 466 24.43 3.09 -4.35
CA PHE A 466 23.14 3.69 -4.06
C PHE A 466 23.16 5.17 -4.41
N ASN A 467 22.02 5.68 -4.85
CA ASN A 467 21.74 7.10 -4.99
C ASN A 467 20.58 7.48 -4.05
N TRP A 468 20.78 7.23 -2.76
CA TRP A 468 19.82 7.53 -1.70
C TRP A 468 19.30 8.97 -1.77
N ALA A 469 18.01 9.15 -1.50
CA ALA A 469 17.46 10.48 -1.25
C ALA A 469 17.98 11.05 0.09
N ASP A 470 17.85 12.36 0.27
CA ASP A 470 18.21 13.00 1.53
C ASP A 470 17.45 12.37 2.69
N GLY A 471 18.18 11.90 3.71
CA GLY A 471 17.60 11.22 4.87
C GLY A 471 17.31 9.72 4.68
N GLN A 472 17.82 9.10 3.61
CA GLN A 472 17.70 7.66 3.35
C GLN A 472 19.06 6.94 3.51
N PRO A 473 19.07 5.64 3.88
CA PRO A 473 17.90 4.86 4.25
C PRO A 473 17.31 5.26 5.62
N SER A 474 15.98 5.41 5.72
CA SER A 474 15.26 5.82 6.93
C SER A 474 15.38 4.78 8.04
N ALA A 475 15.43 3.51 7.70
CA ALA A 475 15.60 2.42 8.64
C ALA A 475 17.06 1.99 8.82
N ALA A 476 18.07 2.83 8.55
CA ALA A 476 19.50 2.45 8.62
C ALA A 476 19.92 1.70 9.91
N LYS A 477 19.27 2.00 11.06
CA LYS A 477 19.51 1.34 12.36
C LYS A 477 18.74 0.03 12.56
N HIS A 478 17.66 -0.17 11.80
CA HIS A 478 16.75 -1.31 11.88
C HIS A 478 16.32 -1.78 10.47
N GLN A 479 17.27 -1.90 9.53
CA GLN A 479 16.96 -1.99 8.09
C GLN A 479 16.03 -3.14 7.69
N ALA A 480 15.92 -4.17 8.53
CA ALA A 480 14.98 -5.27 8.35
C ALA A 480 13.50 -4.84 8.48
N THR A 481 13.19 -3.65 9.03
CA THR A 481 11.82 -3.11 9.11
C THR A 481 11.34 -2.50 7.80
N GLU A 482 12.27 -1.99 6.97
CA GLU A 482 12.03 -1.44 5.63
C GLU A 482 12.91 -2.19 4.61
N PRO A 483 12.64 -3.49 4.35
CA PRO A 483 13.55 -4.33 3.59
C PRO A 483 13.43 -4.15 2.09
N TRP A 484 12.57 -3.27 1.58
CA TRP A 484 12.31 -3.14 0.13
C TRP A 484 12.94 -1.88 -0.44
N LEU A 485 13.45 -1.99 -1.67
CA LEU A 485 14.04 -0.86 -2.38
C LEU A 485 13.02 -0.24 -3.34
N CYS A 486 12.82 1.07 -3.25
CA CYS A 486 12.00 1.83 -4.20
C CYS A 486 12.73 3.07 -4.73
N MET A 487 12.16 3.67 -5.77
CA MET A 487 12.74 4.85 -6.45
C MET A 487 11.65 5.87 -6.76
N VAL A 488 11.87 7.12 -6.37
CA VAL A 488 10.97 8.23 -6.71
C VAL A 488 11.23 8.74 -8.14
N LEU A 489 10.30 9.51 -8.71
CA LEU A 489 10.41 10.07 -10.08
C LEU A 489 11.76 10.73 -10.40
N GLY A 490 12.43 11.33 -9.41
CA GLY A 490 13.72 12.01 -9.61
C GLY A 490 14.90 11.07 -9.84
N GLY A 491 14.72 9.77 -9.56
CA GLY A 491 15.72 8.72 -9.67
C GLY A 491 16.36 8.32 -8.34
N GLN A 492 16.08 9.03 -7.25
CA GLN A 492 16.65 8.74 -5.93
C GLN A 492 16.00 7.50 -5.30
N MET A 493 16.84 6.71 -4.64
CA MET A 493 16.43 5.49 -3.93
C MET A 493 15.93 5.78 -2.52
N HIS A 494 14.98 4.95 -2.09
CA HIS A 494 14.42 4.92 -0.75
C HIS A 494 14.33 3.47 -0.27
N ASP A 495 14.50 3.25 1.02
CA ASP A 495 14.05 2.04 1.68
C ASP A 495 12.57 2.21 2.07
N SER A 496 11.85 1.10 2.03
CA SER A 496 10.40 1.11 2.24
C SER A 496 9.93 -0.16 2.90
N ASP A 497 8.90 -0.03 3.72
CA ASP A 497 8.08 -1.14 4.19
C ASP A 497 6.99 -1.50 3.13
N PRO A 498 6.37 -2.69 3.23
CA PRO A 498 5.54 -3.23 2.14
C PRO A 498 4.08 -2.75 1.99
N PRO A 499 3.44 -1.87 2.80
CA PRO A 499 2.01 -1.59 2.61
C PRO A 499 1.73 -0.65 1.42
N TYR A 500 2.75 -0.16 0.73
CA TYR A 500 2.57 0.83 -0.33
C TYR A 500 2.37 0.22 -1.71
N ASN A 501 1.42 0.78 -2.45
CA ASN A 501 1.19 0.46 -3.86
C ASN A 501 2.02 1.39 -4.74
N PHE A 502 3.25 0.99 -5.06
CA PHE A 502 4.12 1.71 -5.99
C PHE A 502 4.06 1.13 -7.40
N GLY A 503 4.46 1.95 -8.37
CA GLY A 503 4.47 1.55 -9.77
C GLY A 503 5.45 0.40 -10.01
N ILE A 504 5.10 -0.50 -10.91
CA ILE A 504 5.94 -1.66 -11.24
C ILE A 504 6.38 -1.56 -12.69
N PHE A 505 7.71 -1.51 -12.87
CA PHE A 505 8.34 -1.73 -14.16
C PHE A 505 8.98 -3.11 -14.19
N CYS A 506 8.65 -3.86 -15.23
CA CYS A 506 9.24 -5.16 -15.52
C CYS A 506 10.30 -5.00 -16.62
N GLU A 507 11.46 -5.59 -16.41
CA GLU A 507 12.57 -5.63 -17.36
C GLU A 507 12.56 -6.96 -18.12
N ASP A 508 12.47 -6.86 -19.45
CA ASP A 508 12.41 -7.98 -20.38
C ASP A 508 13.80 -8.58 -20.58
N SER A 509 14.00 -9.79 -20.06
CA SER A 509 15.28 -10.50 -20.05
C SER A 509 15.61 -11.21 -21.37
N THR A 510 14.72 -11.17 -22.37
CA THR A 510 14.97 -11.80 -23.69
C THR A 510 15.95 -11.03 -24.57
N HIS A 511 16.33 -9.81 -24.17
CA HIS A 511 17.31 -8.96 -24.87
C HIS A 511 18.60 -8.68 -24.06
N ALA A 512 18.74 -9.24 -22.85
CA ALA A 512 19.95 -9.06 -22.05
C ALA A 512 21.13 -9.89 -22.59
N ALA A 513 22.26 -9.23 -22.88
CA ALA A 513 23.49 -9.91 -23.30
C ALA A 513 23.95 -10.95 -22.25
N PRO A 514 24.47 -12.12 -22.65
CA PRO A 514 24.81 -13.19 -21.72
C PRO A 514 26.00 -12.83 -20.82
N SER A 515 25.81 -12.97 -19.50
CA SER A 515 26.87 -12.87 -18.50
C SER A 515 27.84 -14.06 -18.55
N PRO A 516 29.14 -13.87 -18.24
CA PRO A 516 30.12 -14.96 -18.23
C PRO A 516 29.83 -16.00 -17.13
N PRO A 517 30.18 -17.28 -17.34
CA PRO A 517 29.80 -18.37 -16.44
C PRO A 517 30.52 -18.27 -15.07
N ALA A 518 29.76 -18.49 -14.00
CA ALA A 518 30.25 -18.50 -12.62
C ALA A 518 31.27 -19.62 -12.36
N PRO A 519 32.28 -19.41 -11.49
CA PRO A 519 33.22 -20.45 -11.10
C PRO A 519 32.53 -21.54 -10.26
N ARG A 520 32.84 -22.79 -10.62
CA ARG A 520 32.27 -24.02 -10.05
C ARG A 520 32.74 -24.20 -8.59
N LEU A 521 31.82 -24.23 -7.62
CA LEU A 521 32.12 -24.62 -6.23
C LEU A 521 32.19 -26.16 -6.10
N PRO A 522 33.07 -26.70 -5.23
CA PRO A 522 33.35 -28.13 -5.13
C PRO A 522 32.22 -28.92 -4.44
N GLN A 523 31.91 -30.11 -4.96
CA GLN A 523 30.86 -30.98 -4.42
C GLN A 523 31.26 -31.63 -3.08
N PRO A 524 30.30 -31.90 -2.17
CA PRO A 524 30.56 -32.66 -0.94
C PRO A 524 30.75 -34.15 -1.25
N GLN A 525 31.76 -34.77 -0.64
CA GLN A 525 31.98 -36.22 -0.74
C GLN A 525 30.93 -37.02 0.07
N PRO A 526 30.55 -38.23 -0.38
CA PRO A 526 29.57 -39.05 0.32
C PRO A 526 30.17 -39.72 1.57
N VAL A 527 29.42 -39.65 2.67
CA VAL A 527 29.72 -40.29 3.96
C VAL A 527 29.52 -41.80 3.84
N THR A 528 30.59 -42.58 4.01
CA THR A 528 30.55 -44.04 4.11
C THR A 528 30.16 -44.48 5.51
N THR A 529 29.07 -45.23 5.62
CA THR A 529 28.63 -45.95 6.82
C THR A 529 29.58 -47.10 7.12
N GLN A 530 30.33 -47.03 8.23
CA GLN A 530 31.06 -48.18 8.77
C GLN A 530 30.31 -48.86 9.92
N ARG A 531 30.07 -50.15 9.70
CA ARG A 531 29.41 -51.12 10.57
C ARG A 531 30.36 -51.52 11.70
N ARG A 532 29.95 -51.31 12.94
CA ARG A 532 30.72 -51.61 14.15
C ARG A 532 30.69 -53.13 14.42
N THR A 533 31.82 -53.83 14.22
CA THR A 533 32.02 -55.21 14.68
C THR A 533 32.83 -55.22 15.98
N THR A 534 32.33 -55.97 16.95
CA THR A 534 32.88 -56.17 18.30
C THR A 534 34.08 -57.14 18.28
N ARG A 535 35.17 -56.80 18.97
CA ARG A 535 36.30 -57.71 19.28
C ARG A 535 36.59 -57.67 20.80
N PRO A 536 36.92 -58.80 21.46
CA PRO A 536 37.09 -58.89 22.91
C PRO A 536 38.48 -58.40 23.39
N PRO A 537 38.66 -58.16 24.71
CA PRO A 537 39.80 -57.43 25.26
C PRO A 537 41.06 -58.29 25.43
N PRO A 538 42.28 -57.69 25.41
CA PRO A 538 43.50 -58.37 25.80
C PRO A 538 43.79 -58.23 27.31
N ALA A 539 44.53 -59.21 27.80
CA ALA A 539 44.78 -59.56 29.19
C ALA A 539 45.67 -58.57 29.97
N THR A 540 45.38 -58.55 31.27
CA THR A 540 46.10 -57.93 32.38
C THR A 540 47.50 -58.52 32.57
N THR A 541 48.49 -57.66 32.78
CA THR A 541 49.80 -58.00 33.37
C THR A 541 49.94 -57.22 34.69
N GLN A 542 50.25 -57.95 35.77
CA GLN A 542 50.52 -57.40 37.10
C GLN A 542 51.96 -56.87 37.20
N PRO A 543 52.23 -55.91 38.10
CA PRO A 543 53.58 -55.41 38.38
C PRO A 543 54.35 -56.33 39.34
N THR A 544 55.67 -56.33 39.17
CA THR A 544 56.65 -56.97 40.04
C THR A 544 56.90 -56.21 41.34
N THR A 545 57.11 -57.01 42.40
CA THR A 545 57.60 -56.77 43.77
C THR A 545 56.69 -56.10 44.77
#